data_AF-A0A2H6B9Z8-F1
#
_entry.id   AF-A0A2H6B9Z8-F1
#
_cell.length_a   1.000
_cell.length_b   1.000
_cell.length_c   1.000
_cell.angle_alpha   90.00
_cell.angle_beta   90.00
_cell.angle_gamma   90.00
#
_symmetry.space_group_name_H-M   'P 1'
#
loop_
_entity.id
_entity.type
_entity.pdbx_description
1 polymer ?
#
loop_
_entity_poly.entity_id
_entity_poly.type
_entity_poly.pdbx_seq_one_letter_code
_entity_poly.pdbx_strand_id
1 'polypeptide(L)'
;MNDLTGQDAGKWDEWRSLSEDGHLDRRKAVEIVAAFREMAGPDTERTRGRLLEHLQGRARRYLRQRVRRDLLDGGSEIIEEVIGKLNEALLDPTSKDGVGFEKGFYKKLRERLTDRLRPSLREKEWVEQFPVEDDETGRTFDPADSTRLSPEQLAIAADILERLDPLHRKAFALHLNGFKYTSSDPDESIAVLLGKSPQTIKTWVDRIRADIFELLGASK
;
A
#
# COMPACT_ATOMS: atom_id res chain seq x y z
N MET A 1 45.81 20.95 -1.00
CA MET A 1 45.03 22.18 -0.74
C MET A 1 44.14 22.32 -1.97
N ASN A 2 42.96 21.69 -1.94
CA ASN A 2 42.16 21.43 -3.15
C ASN A 2 41.11 22.52 -3.36
N ASP A 3 41.11 23.01 -4.59
CA ASP A 3 40.29 24.06 -5.19
C ASP A 3 38.89 23.52 -5.55
N LEU A 4 38.10 23.10 -4.53
CA LEU A 4 36.79 22.45 -4.70
C LEU A 4 35.58 23.37 -4.48
N THR A 5 35.77 24.64 -4.12
CA THR A 5 34.67 25.50 -3.65
C THR A 5 33.86 26.18 -4.76
N GLY A 6 34.41 26.34 -5.97
CA GLY A 6 33.74 27.07 -7.05
C GLY A 6 32.67 26.27 -7.81
N GLN A 7 32.85 24.95 -7.94
CA GLN A 7 31.95 24.09 -8.74
C GLN A 7 30.72 23.64 -7.94
N ASP A 8 30.90 23.43 -6.64
CA ASP A 8 29.81 23.09 -5.72
C ASP A 8 28.88 24.29 -5.46
N ALA A 9 29.43 25.51 -5.38
CA ALA A 9 28.63 26.73 -5.21
C ALA A 9 27.60 26.93 -6.34
N GLY A 10 28.03 26.80 -7.61
CA GLY A 10 27.13 26.93 -8.76
C GLY A 10 26.07 25.83 -8.85
N LYS A 11 26.40 24.61 -8.41
CA LYS A 11 25.46 23.48 -8.34
C LYS A 11 24.34 23.74 -7.32
N TRP A 12 24.65 24.29 -6.15
CA TRP A 12 23.65 24.56 -5.12
C TRP A 12 22.78 25.78 -5.44
N ASP A 13 23.31 26.75 -6.18
CA ASP A 13 22.54 27.88 -6.69
C ASP A 13 21.44 27.44 -7.66
N GLU A 14 21.71 26.44 -8.51
CA GLU A 14 20.69 25.85 -9.38
C GLU A 14 19.53 25.24 -8.57
N TRP A 15 19.83 24.41 -7.57
CA TRP A 15 18.81 23.81 -6.71
C TRP A 15 18.05 24.85 -5.89
N ARG A 16 18.73 25.93 -5.46
CA ARG A 16 18.10 27.07 -4.79
C ARG A 16 17.09 27.73 -5.73
N SER A 17 17.49 28.14 -6.93
CA SER A 17 16.58 28.74 -7.93
C SER A 17 15.42 27.81 -8.27
N LEU A 18 15.67 26.53 -8.55
CA LEU A 18 14.60 25.56 -8.83
C LEU A 18 13.59 25.43 -7.68
N SER A 19 14.06 25.53 -6.43
CA SER A 19 13.21 25.49 -5.24
C SER A 19 12.41 26.78 -5.02
N GLU A 20 12.96 27.93 -5.42
CA GLU A 20 12.34 29.25 -5.26
C GLU A 20 11.29 29.51 -6.34
N ASP A 21 11.59 29.11 -7.57
CA ASP A 21 10.74 29.30 -8.73
C ASP A 21 9.63 28.23 -8.84
N GLY A 22 9.53 27.31 -7.87
CA GLY A 22 8.53 26.24 -7.87
C GLY A 22 8.71 25.23 -9.00
N HIS A 23 9.94 25.06 -9.51
CA HIS A 23 10.26 24.23 -10.67
C HIS A 23 10.81 22.83 -10.32
N LEU A 24 10.82 22.47 -9.03
CA LEU A 24 11.18 21.13 -8.57
C LEU A 24 10.33 20.03 -9.21
N ASP A 25 9.15 20.36 -9.74
CA ASP A 25 8.33 19.35 -10.43
C ASP A 25 8.94 18.80 -11.72
N ARG A 26 9.87 19.55 -12.34
CA ARG A 26 10.57 19.15 -13.56
C ARG A 26 11.70 18.15 -13.30
N ARG A 27 12.13 18.00 -12.04
CA ARG A 27 13.22 17.09 -11.64
C ARG A 27 12.67 15.74 -11.20
N LYS A 28 13.43 14.68 -11.43
CA LYS A 28 13.04 13.34 -10.94
C LYS A 28 13.20 13.31 -9.43
N ALA A 29 12.29 12.63 -8.73
CA ALA A 29 12.37 12.53 -7.27
C ALA A 29 13.70 11.96 -6.77
N VAL A 30 14.30 11.02 -7.51
CA VAL A 30 15.63 10.46 -7.22
C VAL A 30 16.75 11.50 -7.28
N GLU A 31 16.70 12.44 -8.23
CA GLU A 31 17.68 13.54 -8.38
C GLU A 31 17.55 14.51 -7.20
N ILE A 32 16.32 14.78 -6.77
CA ILE A 32 16.02 15.64 -5.61
C ILE A 32 16.51 14.98 -4.31
N VAL A 33 16.34 13.66 -4.17
CA VAL A 33 16.87 12.91 -3.03
C VAL A 33 18.40 12.95 -3.00
N ALA A 34 19.06 12.71 -4.14
CA ALA A 34 20.51 12.79 -4.24
C ALA A 34 21.01 14.18 -3.81
N ALA A 35 20.40 15.24 -4.38
CA ALA A 35 20.73 16.62 -4.03
C ALA A 35 20.50 16.92 -2.55
N PHE A 36 19.39 16.47 -1.96
CA PHE A 36 19.10 16.66 -0.54
C PHE A 36 20.15 16.01 0.38
N ARG A 37 20.63 14.82 0.00
CA ARG A 37 21.60 14.03 0.78
C ARG A 37 23.03 14.55 0.63
N GLU A 38 23.36 15.10 -0.53
CA GLU A 38 24.69 15.67 -0.82
C GLU A 38 24.84 17.09 -0.27
N MET A 39 23.75 17.86 -0.16
CA MET A 39 23.77 19.16 0.51
C MET A 39 24.08 19.00 2.00
N ALA A 40 25.28 19.41 2.40
CA ALA A 40 25.71 19.48 3.79
C ALA A 40 26.10 20.91 4.15
N GLY A 41 25.64 21.38 5.30
CA GLY A 41 26.02 22.69 5.85
C GLY A 41 24.86 23.68 6.03
N PRO A 42 25.03 24.68 6.91
CA PRO A 42 23.98 25.62 7.33
C PRO A 42 23.42 26.44 6.17
N ASP A 43 24.26 26.82 5.20
CA ASP A 43 23.86 27.67 4.06
C ASP A 43 22.90 26.98 3.08
N THR A 44 22.74 25.65 3.20
CA THR A 44 21.85 24.85 2.35
C THR A 44 20.57 24.43 3.07
N GLU A 45 20.43 24.73 4.37
CA GLU A 45 19.32 24.23 5.21
C GLU A 45 17.95 24.63 4.68
N ARG A 46 17.80 25.89 4.24
CA ARG A 46 16.56 26.39 3.63
C ARG A 46 16.20 25.65 2.34
N THR A 47 17.18 25.42 1.47
CA THR A 47 17.00 24.67 0.23
C THR A 47 16.63 23.22 0.55
N ARG A 48 17.34 22.58 1.49
CA ARG A 48 17.04 21.22 1.96
C ARG A 48 15.60 21.11 2.49
N GLY A 49 15.15 22.07 3.30
CA GLY A 49 13.77 22.12 3.79
C GLY A 49 12.74 22.10 2.65
N ARG A 50 12.94 22.92 1.62
CA ARG A 50 12.07 22.97 0.44
C ARG A 50 12.09 21.67 -0.38
N LEU A 51 13.28 21.08 -0.57
CA LEU A 51 13.41 19.79 -1.26
C LEU A 51 12.67 18.69 -0.50
N LEU A 52 12.80 18.65 0.82
CA LEU A 52 12.12 17.68 1.67
C LEU A 52 10.59 17.85 1.61
N GLU A 53 10.09 19.07 1.76
CA GLU A 53 8.66 19.37 1.65
C GLU A 53 8.08 18.93 0.30
N HIS A 54 8.82 19.20 -0.79
CA HIS A 54 8.43 18.76 -2.13
C HIS A 54 8.38 17.23 -2.26
N LEU A 55 9.38 16.53 -1.73
CA LEU A 55 9.42 15.07 -1.71
C LEU A 55 8.26 14.48 -0.89
N GLN A 56 7.94 15.07 0.26
CA GLN A 56 6.79 14.66 1.06
C GLN A 56 5.48 14.89 0.30
N GLY A 57 5.31 16.03 -0.37
CA GLY A 57 4.13 16.31 -1.19
C GLY A 57 3.95 15.32 -2.34
N ARG A 58 5.05 14.88 -2.96
CA ARG A 58 5.05 13.80 -3.97
C ARG A 58 4.72 12.44 -3.36
N ALA A 59 5.31 12.12 -2.21
CA ALA A 59 5.04 10.87 -1.49
C ALA A 59 3.56 10.76 -1.10
N ARG A 60 2.97 11.81 -0.49
CA ARG A 60 1.54 11.87 -0.15
C ARG A 60 0.65 11.57 -1.36
N ARG A 61 0.89 12.27 -2.48
CA ARG A 61 0.11 12.08 -3.71
C ARG A 61 0.23 10.66 -4.26
N TYR A 62 1.45 10.11 -4.28
CA TYR A 62 1.71 8.75 -4.75
C TYR A 62 1.06 7.67 -3.86
N LEU A 63 1.15 7.83 -2.54
CA LEU A 63 0.63 6.89 -1.54
C LEU A 63 -0.89 6.93 -1.46
N ARG A 64 -1.52 8.13 -1.48
CA ARG A 64 -2.99 8.28 -1.48
C ARG A 64 -3.70 7.54 -2.61
N GLN A 65 -3.04 7.37 -3.75
CA GLN A 65 -3.59 6.61 -4.88
C GLN A 65 -3.51 5.09 -4.69
N ARG A 66 -2.76 4.61 -3.69
CA ARG A 66 -2.39 3.19 -3.52
C ARG A 66 -2.85 2.61 -2.19
N VAL A 67 -3.14 3.46 -1.22
CA VAL A 67 -3.76 3.04 0.04
C VAL A 67 -5.26 2.88 -0.19
N ARG A 68 -5.82 1.78 0.32
CA ARG A 68 -7.26 1.55 0.25
C ARG A 68 -7.98 2.59 1.10
N ARG A 69 -9.08 3.13 0.57
CA ARG A 69 -9.86 4.18 1.24
C ARG A 69 -10.78 3.68 2.35
N ASP A 70 -10.89 2.36 2.50
CA ASP A 70 -11.71 1.69 3.51
C ASP A 70 -10.93 1.39 4.81
N LEU A 71 -9.66 1.78 4.88
CA LEU A 71 -8.90 1.83 6.13
C LEU A 71 -9.37 3.01 6.99
N LEU A 72 -9.13 2.92 8.31
CA LEU A 72 -9.41 4.01 9.24
C LEU A 72 -8.79 5.32 8.73
N ASP A 73 -9.55 6.42 8.79
CA ASP A 73 -9.17 7.74 8.26
C ASP A 73 -8.71 7.72 6.79
N GLY A 74 -9.29 6.82 5.98
CA GLY A 74 -8.92 6.65 4.57
C GLY A 74 -7.48 6.20 4.35
N GLY A 75 -6.84 5.64 5.39
CA GLY A 75 -5.45 5.22 5.41
C GLY A 75 -4.44 6.37 5.57
N SER A 76 -4.90 7.55 5.99
CA SER A 76 -4.08 8.74 6.26
C SER A 76 -2.94 8.46 7.25
N GLU A 77 -3.23 7.74 8.33
CA GLU A 77 -2.23 7.39 9.35
C GLU A 77 -1.06 6.61 8.76
N ILE A 78 -1.34 5.53 8.02
CA ILE A 78 -0.31 4.73 7.34
C ILE A 78 0.53 5.57 6.38
N ILE A 79 -0.11 6.51 5.67
CA ILE A 79 0.58 7.42 4.75
C ILE A 79 1.57 8.30 5.51
N GLU A 80 1.15 8.92 6.60
CA GLU A 80 2.01 9.78 7.41
C GLU A 80 3.11 8.99 8.12
N GLU A 81 2.88 7.74 8.53
CA GLU A 81 3.93 6.86 9.04
C GLU A 81 5.01 6.55 7.98
N VAL A 82 4.61 6.22 6.75
CA VAL A 82 5.56 5.98 5.64
C VAL A 82 6.34 7.25 5.32
N ILE A 83 5.71 8.43 5.39
CA ILE A 83 6.37 9.72 5.22
C ILE A 83 7.33 10.02 6.37
N GLY A 84 6.98 9.67 7.61
CA GLY A 84 7.90 9.71 8.74
C GLY A 84 9.17 8.89 8.47
N LYS A 85 9.03 7.67 7.94
CA LYS A 85 10.17 6.84 7.54
C LYS A 85 10.98 7.40 6.37
N LEU A 86 10.34 8.06 5.41
CA LEU A 86 11.05 8.83 4.39
C LEU A 86 11.90 9.95 5.04
N ASN A 87 11.32 10.73 5.94
CA ASN A 87 12.02 11.83 6.61
C ASN A 87 13.22 11.33 7.40
N GLU A 88 13.03 10.31 8.24
CA GLU A 88 14.12 9.67 8.99
C GLU A 88 15.25 9.22 8.06
N ALA A 89 14.91 8.55 6.95
CA ALA A 89 15.89 8.03 6.00
C ALA A 89 16.65 9.11 5.22
N LEU A 90 16.02 10.26 4.97
CA LEU A 90 16.68 11.37 4.28
C LEU A 90 17.55 12.19 5.23
N LEU A 91 17.07 12.42 6.46
CA LEU A 91 17.78 13.20 7.48
C LEU A 91 18.98 12.44 8.06
N ASP A 92 18.95 11.11 8.09
CA ASP A 92 20.10 10.29 8.43
C ASP A 92 21.02 10.08 7.20
N PRO A 93 22.23 10.68 7.18
CA PRO A 93 23.15 10.54 6.06
C PRO A 93 23.63 9.08 5.88
N THR A 94 23.63 8.28 6.95
CA THR A 94 24.08 6.87 6.92
C THR A 94 22.97 5.88 6.61
N SER A 95 21.72 6.35 6.46
CA SER A 95 20.57 5.49 6.24
C SER A 95 20.69 4.71 4.94
N LYS A 96 20.66 3.37 5.05
CA LYS A 96 20.53 2.46 3.89
C LYS A 96 19.26 2.74 3.09
N ASP A 97 18.19 3.17 3.78
CA ASP A 97 16.96 3.54 3.11
C ASP A 97 17.09 4.82 2.32
N GLY A 98 17.85 5.80 2.82
CA GLY A 98 18.15 7.02 2.08
C GLY A 98 18.85 6.74 0.76
N VAL A 99 19.84 5.84 0.76
CA VAL A 99 20.47 5.32 -0.48
C VAL A 99 19.46 4.59 -1.37
N GLY A 100 18.52 3.86 -0.76
CA GLY A 100 17.43 3.21 -1.49
C GLY A 100 16.49 4.21 -2.18
N PHE A 101 16.13 5.30 -1.51
CA PHE A 101 15.30 6.37 -2.08
C PHE A 101 16.01 7.13 -3.20
N GLU A 102 17.33 7.28 -3.10
CA GLU A 102 18.18 7.85 -4.16
C GLU A 102 18.19 6.98 -5.41
N LYS A 103 18.21 5.65 -5.26
CA LYS A 103 18.17 4.70 -6.40
C LYS A 103 16.76 4.51 -6.96
N GLY A 104 15.72 4.66 -6.16
CA GLY A 104 14.36 4.30 -6.56
C GLY A 104 13.28 4.80 -5.61
N PHE A 105 12.98 6.10 -5.68
CA PHE A 105 12.04 6.77 -4.79
C PHE A 105 10.67 6.07 -4.66
N TYR A 106 9.94 5.90 -5.77
CA TYR A 106 8.59 5.31 -5.76
C TYR A 106 8.57 3.81 -5.44
N LYS A 107 9.64 3.09 -5.81
CA LYS A 107 9.81 1.68 -5.46
C LYS A 107 9.96 1.55 -3.95
N LYS A 108 10.82 2.37 -3.34
CA LYS A 108 11.09 2.35 -1.92
C LYS A 108 9.87 2.80 -1.09
N LEU A 109 9.12 3.80 -1.55
CA LEU A 109 7.83 4.17 -0.95
C LEU A 109 6.84 3.01 -0.97
N ARG A 110 6.79 2.24 -2.06
CA ARG A 110 5.91 1.06 -2.15
C ARG A 110 6.34 -0.04 -1.19
N GLU A 111 7.63 -0.36 -1.13
CA GLU A 111 8.17 -1.33 -0.16
C GLU A 111 7.79 -0.95 1.27
N ARG A 112 7.98 0.32 1.65
CA ARG A 112 7.65 0.81 2.99
C ARG A 112 6.15 0.80 3.28
N LEU A 113 5.31 1.10 2.28
CA LEU A 113 3.87 0.96 2.41
C LEU A 113 3.47 -0.51 2.62
N THR A 114 4.04 -1.44 1.86
CA THR A 114 3.80 -2.87 2.02
C THR A 114 4.22 -3.36 3.40
N ASP A 115 5.39 -2.92 3.90
CA ASP A 115 5.85 -3.26 5.25
C ASP A 115 4.88 -2.79 6.33
N ARG A 116 4.23 -1.64 6.13
CA ARG A 116 3.25 -1.07 7.08
C ARG A 116 1.89 -1.72 7.03
N LEU A 117 1.48 -2.22 5.88
CA LEU A 117 0.25 -2.99 5.74
C LEU A 117 0.40 -4.44 6.26
N ARG A 118 1.63 -4.94 6.35
CA ARG A 118 1.92 -6.33 6.77
C ARG A 118 1.48 -6.65 8.21
N PRO A 119 1.67 -5.78 9.23
CA PRO A 119 1.11 -5.98 10.57
C PRO A 119 -0.41 -6.08 10.58
N SER A 120 -1.12 -5.22 9.85
CA SER A 120 -2.59 -5.25 9.78
C SER A 120 -3.12 -6.51 9.06
N LEU A 121 -2.33 -7.07 8.13
CA LEU A 121 -2.62 -8.37 7.53
C LEU A 121 -2.38 -9.51 8.52
N ARG A 122 -1.33 -9.44 9.35
CA ARG A 122 -1.04 -10.42 10.42
C ARG A 122 -2.02 -10.36 11.59
N GLU A 123 -2.56 -9.19 11.89
CA GLU A 123 -3.56 -9.03 12.95
C GLU A 123 -4.92 -9.58 12.50
N LYS A 124 -5.31 -9.38 11.24
CA LYS A 124 -6.44 -10.11 10.63
C LYS A 124 -6.18 -11.63 10.58
N GLU A 125 -4.95 -12.03 10.28
CA GLU A 125 -4.51 -13.43 10.29
C GLU A 125 -4.61 -14.07 11.70
N TRP A 126 -4.39 -13.30 12.78
CA TRP A 126 -4.56 -13.78 14.16
C TRP A 126 -6.03 -13.78 14.62
N VAL A 127 -6.84 -12.83 14.15
CA VAL A 127 -8.26 -12.75 14.50
C VAL A 127 -9.12 -13.77 13.73
N GLU A 128 -8.66 -14.26 12.56
CA GLU A 128 -9.38 -15.25 11.73
C GLU A 128 -8.87 -16.70 11.85
N GLN A 129 -7.98 -17.01 12.80
CA GLN A 129 -7.48 -18.38 13.03
C GLN A 129 -8.25 -19.18 14.09
N PHE A 130 -9.52 -18.83 14.36
CA PHE A 130 -10.40 -19.81 14.96
C PHE A 130 -10.78 -20.82 13.88
N PRO A 131 -10.61 -22.14 14.09
CA PRO A 131 -11.16 -23.12 13.18
C PRO A 131 -12.65 -22.83 13.07
N VAL A 132 -13.10 -22.45 11.87
CA VAL A 132 -14.53 -22.36 11.59
C VAL A 132 -15.02 -23.81 11.58
N GLU A 133 -15.53 -24.26 12.72
CA GLU A 133 -16.39 -25.43 12.74
C GLU A 133 -17.62 -25.07 11.92
N ASP A 134 -17.80 -25.77 10.80
CA ASP A 134 -19.08 -25.79 10.12
C ASP A 134 -20.11 -26.38 11.10
N ASP A 135 -21.02 -25.52 11.57
CA ASP A 135 -22.08 -25.81 12.52
C ASP A 135 -23.10 -26.82 11.97
N GLU A 136 -23.10 -27.09 10.66
CA GLU A 136 -23.95 -28.10 10.01
C GLU A 136 -23.23 -29.43 9.73
N THR A 137 -21.90 -29.45 9.56
CA THR A 137 -21.17 -30.69 9.16
C THR A 137 -20.06 -31.15 10.11
N GLY A 138 -19.70 -30.34 11.11
CA GLY A 138 -18.67 -30.68 12.11
C GLY A 138 -17.27 -30.90 11.53
N ARG A 139 -17.02 -30.44 10.29
CA ARG A 139 -15.72 -30.57 9.63
C ARG A 139 -14.89 -29.32 9.88
N THR A 140 -13.69 -29.52 10.42
CA THR A 140 -12.64 -28.51 10.50
C THR A 140 -11.95 -28.40 9.14
N PHE A 141 -12.02 -27.22 8.53
CA PHE A 141 -11.24 -26.90 7.34
C PHE A 141 -9.93 -26.24 7.76
N ASP A 142 -8.81 -26.81 7.33
CA ASP A 142 -7.50 -26.15 7.42
C ASP A 142 -7.51 -24.96 6.44
N PRO A 143 -7.39 -23.71 6.90
CA PRO A 143 -7.42 -22.57 6.00
C PRO A 143 -6.26 -22.66 5.02
N ALA A 144 -6.59 -22.74 3.73
CA ALA A 144 -5.60 -22.75 2.66
C ALA A 144 -4.62 -21.60 2.85
N ASP A 145 -3.33 -21.94 2.88
CA ASP A 145 -2.18 -21.06 3.09
C ASP A 145 -2.15 -19.92 2.07
N SER A 146 -2.91 -18.85 2.34
CA SER A 146 -3.03 -17.67 1.49
C SER A 146 -1.73 -16.88 1.37
N THR A 147 -0.69 -17.25 2.14
CA THR A 147 0.63 -16.60 2.12
C THR A 147 1.52 -17.04 0.95
N ARG A 148 1.06 -17.95 0.09
CA ARG A 148 1.83 -18.45 -1.07
C ARG A 148 1.50 -17.81 -2.41
N LEU A 149 0.60 -16.82 -2.46
CA LEU A 149 0.20 -16.26 -3.75
C LEU A 149 1.29 -15.36 -4.33
N SER A 150 1.88 -15.81 -5.45
CA SER A 150 2.82 -15.02 -6.24
C SER A 150 2.14 -13.75 -6.80
N PRO A 151 2.90 -12.72 -7.20
CA PRO A 151 2.34 -11.55 -7.89
C PRO A 151 1.50 -11.90 -9.13
N GLU A 152 1.82 -13.01 -9.80
CA GLU A 152 1.07 -13.54 -10.93
C GLU A 152 -0.27 -14.14 -10.48
N GLN A 153 -0.27 -14.91 -9.38
CA GLN A 153 -1.49 -15.45 -8.79
C GLN A 153 -2.42 -14.34 -8.28
N LEU A 154 -1.88 -13.24 -7.75
CA LEU A 154 -2.64 -12.05 -7.39
C LEU A 154 -3.24 -11.35 -8.61
N ALA A 155 -2.51 -11.27 -9.73
CA ALA A 155 -3.00 -10.70 -10.98
C ALA A 155 -4.12 -11.57 -11.59
N ILE A 156 -3.97 -12.90 -11.54
CA ILE A 156 -5.00 -13.86 -11.97
C ILE A 156 -6.25 -13.72 -11.11
N ALA A 157 -6.11 -13.66 -9.79
CA ALA A 157 -7.24 -13.44 -8.88
C ALA A 157 -7.97 -12.11 -9.17
N ALA A 158 -7.22 -11.04 -9.47
CA ALA A 158 -7.80 -9.75 -9.84
C ALA A 158 -8.58 -9.83 -11.16
N ASP A 159 -8.04 -10.47 -12.21
CA ASP A 159 -8.72 -10.65 -13.50
C ASP A 159 -10.00 -11.50 -13.36
N ILE A 160 -9.98 -12.54 -12.54
CA ILE A 160 -11.18 -13.33 -12.21
C ILE A 160 -12.24 -12.45 -11.58
N LEU A 161 -11.87 -11.69 -10.54
CA LEU A 161 -12.81 -10.80 -9.86
C LEU A 161 -13.39 -9.75 -10.81
N GLU A 162 -12.60 -9.21 -11.74
CA GLU A 162 -13.06 -8.25 -12.76
C GLU A 162 -14.07 -8.83 -13.76
N ARG A 163 -14.01 -10.15 -14.04
CA ARG A 163 -14.95 -10.84 -14.93
C ARG A 163 -16.26 -11.26 -14.25
N LEU A 164 -16.31 -11.25 -12.92
CA LEU A 164 -17.53 -11.56 -12.17
C LEU A 164 -18.57 -10.46 -12.33
N ASP A 165 -19.84 -10.89 -12.26
CA ASP A 165 -20.98 -9.99 -12.11
C ASP A 165 -20.74 -9.01 -10.94
N PRO A 166 -21.02 -7.70 -11.11
CA PRO A 166 -20.79 -6.69 -10.09
C PRO A 166 -21.42 -7.02 -8.73
N LEU A 167 -22.60 -7.66 -8.70
CA LEU A 167 -23.27 -8.06 -7.47
C LEU A 167 -22.56 -9.24 -6.80
N HIS A 168 -22.08 -10.20 -7.58
CA HIS A 168 -21.32 -11.34 -7.07
C HIS A 168 -19.99 -10.88 -6.47
N ARG A 169 -19.30 -9.95 -7.14
CA ARG A 169 -18.08 -9.32 -6.63
C ARG A 169 -18.33 -8.58 -5.32
N LYS A 170 -19.43 -7.81 -5.25
CA LYS A 170 -19.81 -7.07 -4.05
C LYS A 170 -20.18 -8.01 -2.89
N ALA A 171 -20.90 -9.10 -3.17
CA ALA A 171 -21.20 -10.15 -2.20
C ALA A 171 -19.93 -10.79 -1.62
N PHE A 172 -19.00 -11.16 -2.50
CA PHE A 172 -17.72 -11.73 -2.10
C PHE A 172 -16.86 -10.75 -1.29
N ALA A 173 -16.80 -9.49 -1.70
CA ALA A 173 -16.08 -8.46 -0.97
C ALA A 173 -16.68 -8.19 0.42
N LEU A 174 -18.01 -8.13 0.56
CA LEU A 174 -18.65 -7.97 1.87
C LEU A 174 -18.36 -9.17 2.78
N HIS A 175 -18.43 -10.39 2.24
CA HIS A 175 -18.07 -11.60 2.97
C HIS A 175 -16.62 -11.60 3.47
N LEU A 176 -15.66 -11.17 2.63
CA LEU A 176 -14.26 -11.00 3.02
C LEU A 176 -14.02 -9.88 4.05
N ASN A 177 -14.98 -8.97 4.24
CA ASN A 177 -14.91 -7.94 5.28
C ASN A 177 -15.65 -8.34 6.56
N GLY A 178 -16.02 -9.63 6.71
CA GLY A 178 -16.60 -10.18 7.93
C GLY A 178 -18.12 -10.04 8.05
N PHE A 179 -18.80 -9.55 7.00
CA PHE A 179 -20.27 -9.49 6.99
C PHE A 179 -20.86 -10.89 6.87
N LYS A 180 -21.97 -11.15 7.56
CA LYS A 180 -22.61 -12.47 7.59
C LYS A 180 -23.64 -12.60 6.48
N TYR A 181 -23.85 -13.81 5.98
CA TYR A 181 -24.94 -14.10 5.03
C TYR A 181 -26.30 -13.70 5.60
N THR A 182 -26.53 -14.08 6.86
CA THR A 182 -27.64 -13.66 7.72
C THR A 182 -27.10 -13.06 9.01
N SER A 183 -27.68 -11.95 9.46
CA SER A 183 -27.43 -11.40 10.79
C SER A 183 -28.75 -10.90 11.38
N SER A 184 -28.85 -10.89 12.70
CA SER A 184 -29.94 -10.23 13.42
C SER A 184 -29.87 -8.70 13.27
N ASP A 185 -28.67 -8.18 12.98
CA ASP A 185 -28.46 -6.79 12.59
C ASP A 185 -28.56 -6.66 11.06
N PRO A 186 -29.55 -5.93 10.52
CA PRO A 186 -29.69 -5.70 9.09
C PRO A 186 -28.46 -5.05 8.43
N ASP A 187 -27.70 -4.24 9.17
CA ASP A 187 -26.53 -3.53 8.64
C ASP A 187 -25.30 -4.45 8.51
N GLU A 188 -25.31 -5.62 9.15
CA GLU A 188 -24.27 -6.64 9.06
C GLU A 188 -24.64 -7.81 8.13
N SER A 189 -25.85 -7.78 7.54
CA SER A 189 -26.36 -8.85 6.69
C SER A 189 -26.17 -8.56 5.21
N ILE A 190 -25.38 -9.38 4.52
CA ILE A 190 -25.16 -9.27 3.06
C ILE A 190 -26.50 -9.44 2.30
N ALA A 191 -27.38 -10.32 2.78
CA ALA A 191 -28.71 -10.55 2.21
C ALA A 191 -29.56 -9.29 2.18
N VAL A 192 -29.56 -8.53 3.29
CA VAL A 192 -30.26 -7.26 3.39
C VAL A 192 -29.58 -6.20 2.51
N LEU A 193 -28.26 -6.06 2.62
CA LEU A 193 -27.48 -5.06 1.88
C LEU A 193 -27.56 -5.21 0.35
N LEU A 194 -27.73 -6.43 -0.16
CA LEU A 194 -27.82 -6.72 -1.59
C LEU A 194 -29.24 -7.01 -2.07
N GLY A 195 -30.22 -7.07 -1.16
CA GLY A 195 -31.60 -7.39 -1.49
C GLY A 195 -31.77 -8.78 -2.11
N LYS A 196 -31.01 -9.78 -1.63
CA LYS A 196 -31.00 -11.16 -2.14
C LYS A 196 -31.18 -12.15 -1.01
N SER A 197 -31.62 -13.37 -1.35
CA SER A 197 -31.72 -14.43 -0.34
C SER A 197 -30.32 -14.80 0.16
N PRO A 198 -30.16 -15.16 1.45
CA PRO A 198 -28.89 -15.62 1.99
C PRO A 198 -28.32 -16.82 1.21
N GLN A 199 -29.19 -17.74 0.80
CA GLN A 199 -28.81 -18.93 0.03
C GLN A 199 -28.24 -18.56 -1.35
N THR A 200 -28.79 -17.53 -1.98
CA THR A 200 -28.28 -16.99 -3.25
C THR A 200 -26.87 -16.43 -3.07
N ILE A 201 -26.64 -15.67 -2.00
CA ILE A 201 -25.33 -15.07 -1.69
C ILE A 201 -24.30 -16.14 -1.35
N LYS A 202 -24.65 -17.12 -0.51
CA LYS A 202 -23.79 -18.26 -0.18
C LYS A 202 -23.34 -18.97 -1.46
N THR A 203 -24.27 -19.25 -2.36
CA THR A 203 -23.99 -19.87 -3.66
C THR A 203 -23.01 -19.03 -4.51
N TRP A 204 -23.16 -17.71 -4.51
CA TRP A 204 -22.24 -16.83 -5.25
C TRP A 204 -20.83 -16.85 -4.64
N VAL A 205 -20.72 -16.73 -3.32
CA VAL A 205 -19.43 -16.72 -2.61
C VAL A 205 -18.72 -18.06 -2.76
N ASP A 206 -19.43 -19.18 -2.60
CA ASP A 206 -18.86 -20.52 -2.72
C ASP A 206 -18.36 -20.79 -4.15
N ARG A 207 -19.12 -20.37 -5.17
CA ARG A 207 -18.70 -20.49 -6.57
C ARG A 207 -17.42 -19.71 -6.84
N ILE A 208 -17.34 -18.46 -6.38
CA ILE A 208 -16.14 -17.63 -6.56
C ILE A 208 -14.93 -18.24 -5.84
N ARG A 209 -15.12 -18.76 -4.63
CA ARG A 209 -14.05 -19.48 -3.91
C ARG A 209 -13.57 -20.69 -4.69
N ALA A 210 -14.50 -21.47 -5.25
CA ALA A 210 -14.15 -22.64 -6.06
C ALA A 210 -13.37 -22.24 -7.32
N ASP A 211 -13.82 -21.22 -8.05
CA ASP A 211 -13.17 -20.73 -9.27
C ASP A 211 -11.74 -20.23 -8.98
N ILE A 212 -11.56 -19.48 -7.89
CA ILE A 212 -10.25 -18.98 -7.46
C ILE A 212 -9.35 -20.16 -7.03
N PHE A 213 -9.88 -21.12 -6.28
CA PHE A 213 -9.10 -22.26 -5.79
C PHE A 213 -8.69 -23.22 -6.91
N GLU A 214 -9.57 -23.49 -7.87
CA GLU A 214 -9.28 -24.32 -9.04
C GLU A 214 -8.15 -23.71 -9.87
N LEU A 215 -8.20 -22.39 -10.12
CA LEU A 215 -7.18 -21.72 -10.93
C LEU A 215 -5.84 -21.55 -10.20
N LEU A 216 -5.85 -21.37 -8.87
CA LEU A 216 -4.63 -21.32 -8.07
C LEU A 216 -4.03 -22.71 -7.82
N GLY A 217 -4.84 -23.77 -7.81
CA GLY A 217 -4.44 -25.17 -7.63
C GLY A 217 -4.11 -25.92 -8.93
N ALA A 218 -4.53 -25.41 -10.09
CA ALA A 218 -4.20 -25.95 -11.41
C ALA A 218 -2.79 -25.54 -11.91
N SER A 219 -2.12 -24.61 -11.21
CA SER A 219 -0.73 -24.25 -11.49
C SER A 219 0.23 -25.19 -10.74
N LYS A 220 0.20 -26.49 -11.08
CA LYS A 220 1.20 -27.48 -10.66
C LYS A 220 2.41 -27.47 -11.57
#